data_AF-A0A3A9SJ53-F1
#
_entry.id   AF-A0A3A9SJ53-F1
#
_cell.length_a   1.000
_cell.length_b   1.000
_cell.length_c   1.000
_cell.angle_alpha   90.00
_cell.angle_beta   90.00
_cell.angle_gamma   90.00
#
_symmetry.space_group_name_H-M   'P 1'
#
loop_
_entity.id
_entity.type
_entity.pdbx_description
1 polymer ?
#
loop_
_entity_poly.entity_id
_entity_poly.type
_entity_poly.pdbx_seq_one_letter_code
_entity_poly.pdbx_strand_id
1 'polypeptide(L)'
;MEHNVDSVRAQIKAEVVGGLDFSREINDEELFELIDSNMTRLLKNKAMSVSDKKSLRMNVYHSIRKLDVLQSLIDDPSITDV
;
A
#
# COMPACT_ATOMS: atom_id res chain seq x y z
N MET A 1 -16.18 9.65 14.76
CA MET A 1 -16.35 8.47 13.88
C MET A 1 -15.27 8.39 12.78
N GLU A 2 -14.39 9.38 12.64
CA GLU A 2 -13.35 9.46 11.60
C GLU A 2 -12.11 8.57 11.85
N HIS A 3 -11.84 8.20 13.11
CA HIS A 3 -10.62 7.45 13.48
C HIS A 3 -10.54 5.98 13.00
N ASN A 4 -11.59 5.44 12.36
CA ASN A 4 -11.63 4.03 11.99
C ASN A 4 -10.96 3.74 10.63
N VAL A 5 -11.21 4.59 9.63
CA VAL A 5 -10.74 4.32 8.26
C VAL A 5 -9.23 4.52 8.12
N ASP A 6 -8.68 5.57 8.74
CA ASP A 6 -7.24 5.81 8.73
C ASP A 6 -6.46 4.75 9.50
N SER A 7 -6.99 4.28 10.62
CA SER A 7 -6.39 3.17 11.38
C SER A 7 -6.36 1.89 10.55
N VAL A 8 -7.46 1.57 9.86
CA VAL A 8 -7.55 0.41 8.96
C VAL A 8 -6.58 0.54 7.79
N ARG A 9 -6.50 1.73 7.17
CA ARG A 9 -5.54 2.02 6.09
C ARG A 9 -4.10 1.81 6.55
N ALA A 10 -3.74 2.33 7.71
CA ALA A 10 -2.41 2.18 8.28
C ALA A 10 -2.08 0.72 8.58
N GLN A 11 -3.05 -0.05 9.09
CA GLN A 11 -2.89 -1.46 9.37
C GLN A 11 -2.69 -2.28 8.09
N ILE A 12 -3.53 -2.09 7.08
CA ILE A 12 -3.38 -2.75 5.77
C ILE A 12 -2.00 -2.43 5.19
N LYS A 13 -1.59 -1.16 5.22
CA LYS A 13 -0.27 -0.74 4.73
C LYS A 13 0.86 -1.47 5.45
N ALA A 14 0.83 -1.51 6.79
CA ALA A 14 1.88 -2.16 7.57
C ALA A 14 1.99 -3.66 7.27
N GLU A 15 0.86 -4.35 7.14
CA GLU A 15 0.84 -5.78 6.82
C GLU A 15 1.28 -6.06 5.37
N VAL A 16 0.88 -5.22 4.41
CA VAL A 16 1.34 -5.34 3.02
C VAL A 16 2.84 -5.11 2.94
N VAL A 17 3.36 -4.01 3.49
CA VAL A 17 4.79 -3.67 3.48
C VAL A 17 5.62 -4.72 4.22
N GLY A 18 5.13 -5.26 5.35
CA GLY A 18 5.80 -6.33 6.07
C GLY A 18 5.81 -7.68 5.35
N GLY A 19 4.91 -7.88 4.38
CA GLY A 19 4.86 -9.06 3.53
C GLY A 19 5.55 -8.89 2.16
N LEU A 20 6.08 -7.70 1.85
CA LEU A 20 6.83 -7.47 0.63
C LEU A 20 8.22 -8.10 0.74
N ASP A 21 8.63 -8.76 -0.34
CA ASP A 21 10.00 -9.19 -0.52
C ASP A 21 10.76 -8.10 -1.29
N PHE A 22 11.51 -7.27 -0.55
CA PHE A 22 12.32 -6.18 -1.12
C PHE A 22 13.53 -6.66 -1.91
N SER A 23 13.80 -7.97 -1.97
CA SER A 23 14.88 -8.51 -2.80
C SER A 23 14.52 -8.60 -4.29
N ARG A 24 13.24 -8.41 -4.63
CA ARG A 24 12.73 -8.42 -6.01
C ARG A 24 11.80 -7.24 -6.27
N GLU A 25 11.69 -6.85 -7.53
CA GLU A 25 10.65 -5.93 -7.94
C GLU A 25 9.27 -6.61 -7.81
N ILE A 26 8.33 -5.89 -7.21
CA ILE A 26 6.92 -6.27 -7.21
C ILE A 26 6.20 -5.53 -8.33
N ASN A 27 5.44 -6.26 -9.14
CA ASN A 27 4.61 -5.64 -10.16
C ASN A 27 3.29 -5.12 -9.59
N ASP A 28 2.56 -4.32 -10.37
CA ASP A 28 1.31 -3.72 -9.91
C ASP A 28 0.25 -4.76 -9.57
N GLU A 29 0.12 -5.81 -10.37
CA GLU A 29 -0.88 -6.86 -10.17
C GLU A 29 -0.64 -7.61 -8.86
N GLU A 30 0.61 -8.03 -8.60
CA GLU A 30 1.02 -8.68 -7.35
C GLU A 30 0.77 -7.78 -6.14
N LEU A 31 1.09 -6.49 -6.24
CA LEU A 31 0.84 -5.54 -5.15
C LEU A 31 -0.66 -5.37 -4.91
N PHE A 32 -1.47 -5.30 -5.96
CA PHE A 32 -2.92 -5.22 -5.85
C PHE A 32 -3.53 -6.47 -5.20
N GLU A 33 -3.08 -7.66 -5.58
CA GLU A 33 -3.53 -8.92 -4.96
C GLU A 33 -3.19 -8.98 -3.48
N LEU A 34 -1.97 -8.55 -3.12
CA LEU A 34 -1.53 -8.51 -1.73
C LEU A 34 -2.38 -7.53 -0.89
N ILE A 35 -2.71 -6.37 -1.45
CA ILE A 35 -3.62 -5.40 -0.83
C ILE A 35 -5.02 -6.01 -0.65
N ASP A 36 -5.58 -6.62 -1.69
CA ASP A 36 -6.93 -7.18 -1.67
C ASP A 36 -7.08 -8.34 -0.67
N SER A 37 -6.05 -9.18 -0.54
CA SER A 37 -6.01 -10.26 0.44
C SER A 37 -6.08 -9.71 1.88
N ASN A 38 -5.25 -8.69 2.18
CA ASN A 38 -5.25 -8.04 3.50
C ASN A 38 -6.55 -7.27 3.77
N MET A 39 -7.08 -6.56 2.77
CA MET A 39 -8.37 -5.88 2.86
C MET A 39 -9.51 -6.87 3.15
N THR A 40 -9.56 -8.01 2.45
CA THR A 40 -10.60 -9.02 2.67
C THR A 40 -10.58 -9.54 4.11
N ARG A 41 -9.38 -9.77 4.66
CA ARG A 41 -9.22 -10.22 6.05
C ARG A 41 -9.62 -9.15 7.07
N LEU A 42 -9.13 -7.92 6.91
CA LEU A 42 -9.35 -6.83 7.88
C LEU A 42 -10.73 -6.20 7.81
N LEU A 43 -11.37 -6.20 6.63
CA LEU A 43 -12.69 -5.64 6.41
C LEU A 43 -13.82 -6.65 6.60
N LYS A 44 -13.52 -7.93 6.85
CA LYS A 44 -14.52 -9.02 6.99
C LYS A 44 -15.66 -8.68 7.95
N ASN A 45 -15.36 -7.97 9.04
CA ASN A 45 -16.32 -7.61 10.09
C ASN A 45 -16.70 -6.12 10.06
N LYS A 46 -16.35 -5.37 9.02
CA LYS A 46 -16.62 -3.92 8.90
C LYS A 46 -17.66 -3.67 7.81
N ALA A 47 -18.71 -2.93 8.15
CA ALA A 47 -19.66 -2.40 7.18
C ALA A 47 -18.98 -1.28 6.39
N MET A 48 -18.66 -1.55 5.12
CA MET A 48 -18.00 -0.62 4.22
C MET A 48 -18.55 -0.79 2.81
N SER A 49 -18.84 0.33 2.15
CA SER A 49 -19.38 0.31 0.79
C SER A 49 -18.33 -0.16 -0.22
N VAL A 50 -18.78 -0.60 -1.40
CA VAL A 50 -17.87 -1.01 -2.49
C VAL A 50 -17.01 0.17 -2.96
N SER A 51 -17.58 1.38 -3.01
CA SER A 51 -16.84 2.60 -3.37
C SER A 51 -15.75 2.91 -2.34
N ASP A 52 -16.04 2.80 -1.05
CA ASP A 52 -15.06 3.06 0.01
C ASP A 52 -13.93 2.04 -0.02
N LYS A 53 -14.24 0.76 -0.27
CA LYS A 53 -13.23 -0.28 -0.48
C LYS A 53 -12.33 0.07 -1.66
N LYS A 54 -12.90 0.47 -2.79
CA LYS A 54 -12.12 0.87 -3.98
C LYS A 54 -11.20 2.05 -3.69
N SER A 55 -11.71 3.08 -3.01
CA SER A 55 -10.92 4.25 -2.60
C SER A 55 -9.80 3.86 -1.62
N LEU A 56 -10.10 3.01 -0.63
CA LEU A 56 -9.13 2.52 0.34
C LEU A 56 -8.01 1.71 -0.33
N ARG A 57 -8.36 0.80 -1.24
CA ARG A 57 -7.41 0.02 -2.04
C ARG A 57 -6.43 0.93 -2.76
N MET A 58 -6.95 1.94 -3.47
CA MET A 58 -6.11 2.84 -4.26
C MET A 58 -5.25 3.75 -3.37
N ASN A 59 -5.78 4.20 -2.24
CA ASN A 59 -5.02 4.98 -1.27
C ASN A 59 -3.86 4.19 -0.65
N VAL A 60 -4.06 2.91 -0.33
CA VAL A 60 -3.00 2.01 0.16
C VAL A 60 -1.93 1.82 -0.92
N TYR A 61 -2.35 1.46 -2.14
CA TYR A 61 -1.46 1.28 -3.29
C TYR A 61 -0.59 2.52 -3.54
N HIS A 62 -1.19 3.71 -3.67
CA HIS A 62 -0.44 4.95 -3.88
C HIS A 62 0.51 5.26 -2.72
N SER A 63 0.13 4.92 -1.49
CA SER A 63 0.99 5.16 -0.31
C SER A 63 2.20 4.23 -0.28
N ILE A 64 2.07 3.02 -0.80
CA ILE A 64 3.17 2.05 -0.91
C ILE A 64 4.06 2.42 -2.10
N ARG A 65 3.48 2.67 -3.28
CA ARG A 65 4.24 3.13 -4.46
C ARG A 65 5.01 4.42 -4.20
N LYS A 66 4.50 5.34 -3.37
CA LYS A 66 5.26 6.54 -2.95
C LYS A 66 6.47 6.22 -2.07
N LEU A 67 6.42 5.15 -1.26
CA LEU A 67 7.57 4.65 -0.50
C LEU A 67 8.57 3.94 -1.41
N ASP A 68 8.09 3.25 -2.44
CA ASP A 68 8.91 2.59 -3.46
C ASP A 68 9.57 3.58 -4.44
N VAL A 69 8.86 4.65 -4.82
CA VAL A 69 9.40 5.75 -5.64
C VAL A 69 10.52 6.51 -4.90
N LEU A 70 10.53 6.48 -3.57
CA LEU A 70 11.67 6.96 -2.79
C LEU A 70 12.91 6.05 -2.95
N GLN A 71 12.76 4.76 -3.28
CA GLN A 71 13.88 3.88 -3.63
C GLN A 71 14.36 4.14 -5.08
N SER A 72 13.45 4.36 -6.04
CA SER A 72 13.84 4.66 -7.43
C SER A 72 14.52 6.04 -7.62
N LEU A 73 14.39 6.95 -6.66
CA LEU A 73 15.15 8.21 -6.61
C LEU A 73 16.54 8.07 -5.97
N ILE A 74 16.85 6.93 -5.35
CA ILE A 74 18.18 6.61 -4.81
C ILE A 74 19.04 5.88 -5.85
N ASP A 75 18.41 5.24 -6.84
CA ASP A 75 19.08 4.64 -8.00
C ASP A 75 19.38 5.64 -9.14
N ASP A 76 19.27 6.95 -8.87
CA ASP A 76 19.82 7.97 -9.76
C ASP A 76 21.23 8.38 -9.30
N PRO A 77 22.32 7.86 -9.91
CA PRO A 77 23.66 8.40 -9.71
C PRO A 77 23.82 9.82 -10.30
N SER A 78 22.77 10.46 -10.83
CA SER A 78 22.77 11.86 -11.26
C SER A 78 22.39 12.86 -10.17
N ILE A 79 22.39 12.48 -8.89
CA ILE A 79 22.78 13.46 -7.86
C ILE A 79 24.31 13.65 -7.94
N THR A 80 24.82 13.98 -9.13
CA THR A 80 26.07 14.70 -9.28
C THR A 80 25.90 16.01 -8.53
N ASP A 81 26.53 16.04 -7.36
CA ASP A 81 27.34 17.14 -6.87
C ASP A 81 26.69 18.53 -6.69
N VAL A 82 26.71 18.95 -5.41
CA VAL A 82 26.96 20.32 -4.90
C VAL A 82 25.87 21.38 -5.06
#